data_AF-A0A1I3H716-F1
#
_entry.id   AF-A0A1I3H716-F1
#
_cell.length_a   1.000
_cell.length_b   1.000
_cell.length_c   1.000
_cell.angle_alpha   90.00
_cell.angle_beta   90.00
_cell.angle_gamma   90.00
#
_symmetry.space_group_name_H-M   'P 1'
#
loop_
_entity.id
_entity.type
_entity.pdbx_description
1 polymer ?
#
loop_
_entity_poly.entity_id
_entity_poly.type
_entity_poly.pdbx_seq_one_letter_code
_entity_poly.pdbx_strand_id
1 'polypeptide(L)'
;MFRAACLLAAGAVWAPVVGSSSAQALDGVTVRAAIHDPAVSSVPVATPEETADPALRAFAAALLADLEQRLAAGKDRPARAEARVARIPLVASGDAPFPALPAPPDAEGADCTVESPWLALAVRRDETGLRLDLRALWSERQALLDLAALDSEAPLPTAAPQEPLTRSEFAAMAEAWRREAMGGEAPPEGAPPLAERLPPDAAWLFAHAPQAGRGPFDLGAEGALRRLVPRLAPDYAALAGALISRCLGGGGEGGRFGGPLDIRALAGPDFGASVRNPD
;
A
#
# COMPACT_ATOMS: atom_id res chain seq x y z
N MET A 1 15.11 29.08 32.29
CA MET A 1 16.06 28.80 31.21
C MET A 1 15.40 27.82 30.24
N PHE A 2 14.74 28.32 29.19
CA PHE A 2 14.16 27.48 28.14
C PHE A 2 15.20 27.25 27.06
N ARG A 3 15.61 26.00 26.82
CA ARG A 3 16.37 25.62 25.64
C ARG A 3 15.37 25.31 24.52
N ALA A 4 15.27 26.23 23.56
CA ALA A 4 14.62 25.96 22.29
C ALA A 4 15.54 25.06 21.46
N ALA A 5 15.09 23.83 21.19
CA ALA A 5 15.73 22.95 20.23
C ALA A 5 15.11 23.24 18.85
N CYS A 6 15.89 23.87 17.96
CA CYS A 6 15.58 23.94 16.54
C CYS A 6 15.78 22.57 15.92
N LEU A 7 14.68 21.84 15.70
CA LEU A 7 14.64 20.70 14.79
C LEU A 7 14.59 21.23 13.35
N LEU A 8 15.71 21.15 12.65
CA LEU A 8 15.77 21.31 11.20
C LEU A 8 15.20 20.03 10.58
N ALA A 9 13.94 20.08 10.15
CA ALA A 9 13.36 19.08 9.28
C ALA A 9 14.08 19.15 7.92
N ALA A 10 15.02 18.24 7.69
CA ALA A 10 15.57 18.01 6.36
C ALA A 10 14.46 17.37 5.50
N GLY A 11 13.69 18.21 4.81
CA GLY A 11 12.77 17.76 3.79
C GLY A 11 13.56 17.06 2.69
N ALA A 12 13.45 15.74 2.60
CA ALA A 12 13.93 15.00 1.45
C ALA A 12 13.16 15.53 0.23
N VAL A 13 13.85 16.32 -0.60
CA VAL A 13 13.29 16.78 -1.87
C VAL A 13 13.24 15.55 -2.77
N TRP A 14 12.03 15.04 -2.99
CA TRP A 14 11.74 14.00 -3.96
C TRP A 14 11.97 14.55 -5.37
N ALA A 15 13.23 14.59 -5.80
CA ALA A 15 13.55 14.87 -7.18
C ALA A 15 13.27 13.60 -8.02
N PRO A 16 12.64 13.71 -9.19
CA PRO A 16 12.47 12.57 -10.07
C PRO A 16 13.85 12.02 -10.45
N VAL A 17 14.14 10.78 -10.07
CA VAL A 17 15.29 10.06 -10.57
C VAL A 17 15.00 9.73 -12.03
N VAL A 18 15.74 10.34 -12.95
CA VAL A 18 15.62 10.05 -14.39
C VAL A 18 16.35 8.74 -14.66
N GLY A 19 15.72 7.62 -14.32
CA GLY A 19 16.08 6.32 -14.87
C GLY A 19 15.20 6.07 -16.09
N SER A 20 15.83 5.98 -17.27
CA SER A 20 15.13 5.47 -18.45
C SER A 20 14.96 3.97 -18.25
N SER A 21 13.77 3.53 -17.84
CA SER A 21 13.37 2.13 -18.06
C SER A 21 13.54 1.84 -19.55
N SER A 22 14.18 0.72 -19.88
CA SER A 22 14.38 0.27 -21.25
C SER A 22 13.06 -0.27 -21.81
N ALA A 23 12.04 0.58 -21.89
CA ALA A 23 10.85 0.34 -22.68
C ALA A 23 11.15 0.82 -24.10
N GLN A 24 10.89 -0.05 -25.09
CA GLN A 24 10.75 0.40 -26.47
C GLN A 24 9.80 1.61 -26.45
N ALA A 25 10.27 2.78 -26.87
CA ALA A 25 9.43 3.95 -26.98
C ALA A 25 8.30 3.63 -27.96
N LEU A 26 7.13 3.25 -27.42
CA LEU A 26 5.90 3.26 -28.17
C LEU A 26 5.66 4.73 -28.52
N ASP A 27 5.63 5.07 -29.81
CA ASP A 27 5.57 6.45 -30.28
C ASP A 27 4.54 7.26 -29.48
N GLY A 28 5.03 8.25 -28.73
CA GLY A 28 4.20 9.17 -27.95
C GLY A 28 3.86 8.78 -26.51
N VAL A 29 4.29 7.63 -25.98
CA VAL A 29 4.06 7.24 -24.57
C VAL A 29 5.36 7.33 -23.75
N THR A 30 5.33 8.04 -22.63
CA THR A 30 6.44 8.08 -21.66
C THR A 30 5.92 7.80 -20.25
N VAL A 31 6.46 6.78 -19.59
CA VAL A 31 6.22 6.50 -18.17
C VAL A 31 7.52 6.71 -17.39
N ARG A 32 7.46 7.52 -16.33
CA ARG A 32 8.56 7.73 -15.38
C ARG A 32 8.13 7.20 -14.03
N ALA A 33 8.97 6.36 -13.41
CA ALA A 33 8.69 5.78 -12.11
C ALA A 33 9.74 6.19 -11.07
N ALA A 34 9.29 6.38 -9.84
CA ALA A 34 10.12 6.48 -8.64
C ALA A 34 9.54 5.51 -7.61
N ILE A 35 10.27 4.43 -7.33
CA ILE A 35 9.85 3.34 -6.43
C ILE A 35 10.67 3.45 -5.14
N HIS A 36 9.99 3.50 -4.00
CA HIS A 36 10.62 3.74 -2.71
C HIS A 36 10.23 2.68 -1.70
N ASP A 37 11.24 2.04 -1.09
CA ASP A 37 11.08 1.31 0.15
C ASP A 37 11.77 2.09 1.29
N PRO A 38 11.02 2.94 2.03
CA PRO A 38 11.59 3.74 3.10
C PRO A 38 12.18 2.92 4.25
N ALA A 39 11.80 1.63 4.37
CA ALA A 39 12.35 0.76 5.41
C ALA A 39 13.76 0.24 5.07
N VAL A 40 14.16 0.32 3.80
CA VAL A 40 15.44 -0.21 3.30
C VAL A 40 16.37 0.90 2.81
N SER A 41 15.83 1.93 2.14
CA SER A 41 16.62 2.99 1.51
C SER A 41 15.91 4.35 1.62
N SER A 42 16.68 5.43 1.77
CA SER A 42 16.17 6.80 1.64
C SER A 42 16.08 7.27 0.19
N VAL A 43 16.65 6.51 -0.75
CA VAL A 43 16.74 6.87 -2.17
C VAL A 43 15.77 6.01 -2.98
N PRO A 44 14.83 6.63 -3.73
CA PRO A 44 13.98 5.92 -4.67
C PRO A 44 14.80 5.34 -5.84
N VAL A 45 14.34 4.20 -6.36
CA VAL A 45 14.88 3.55 -7.57
C VAL A 45 13.95 3.78 -8.75
N ALA A 46 14.45 3.63 -9.97
CA ALA A 46 13.68 3.93 -11.17
C ALA A 46 12.97 2.70 -11.74
N THR A 47 13.46 1.49 -11.44
CA THR A 47 12.95 0.24 -12.00
C THR A 47 12.54 -0.75 -10.91
N PRO A 48 11.48 -1.56 -11.13
CA PRO A 48 11.08 -2.59 -10.17
C PRO A 48 12.21 -3.55 -9.80
N GLU A 49 13.07 -3.91 -10.75
CA GLU A 49 14.17 -4.88 -10.58
C GLU A 49 15.19 -4.46 -9.51
N GLU A 50 15.38 -3.16 -9.32
CA GLU A 50 16.28 -2.58 -8.30
C GLU A 50 15.69 -2.65 -6.88
N THR A 51 14.39 -2.97 -6.75
CA THR A 51 13.71 -3.07 -5.46
C THR A 51 14.06 -4.38 -4.77
N ALA A 52 14.56 -4.34 -3.54
CA ALA A 52 14.93 -5.54 -2.77
C ALA A 52 13.72 -6.35 -2.28
N ASP A 53 12.64 -5.68 -1.88
CA ASP A 53 11.42 -6.33 -1.38
C ASP A 53 10.63 -7.01 -2.52
N PRO A 54 10.37 -8.33 -2.44
CA PRO A 54 9.75 -9.07 -3.53
C PRO A 54 8.28 -8.67 -3.77
N ALA A 55 7.54 -8.26 -2.73
CA ALA A 55 6.14 -7.90 -2.86
C ALA A 55 5.97 -6.52 -3.49
N LEU A 56 6.75 -5.52 -3.04
CA LEU A 56 6.83 -4.21 -3.68
C LEU A 56 7.30 -4.33 -5.13
N ARG A 57 8.32 -5.16 -5.40
CA ARG A 57 8.79 -5.43 -6.77
C ARG A 57 7.66 -5.96 -7.64
N ALA A 58 6.94 -6.99 -7.18
CA ALA A 58 5.83 -7.59 -7.92
C ALA A 58 4.69 -6.60 -8.17
N PHE A 59 4.30 -5.84 -7.13
CA PHE A 59 3.28 -4.80 -7.22
C PHE A 59 3.66 -3.70 -8.22
N ALA A 60 4.86 -3.15 -8.10
CA ALA A 60 5.35 -2.07 -8.96
C ALA A 60 5.49 -2.53 -10.42
N ALA A 61 6.03 -3.72 -10.66
CA ALA A 61 6.17 -4.27 -12.01
C ALA A 61 4.80 -4.46 -12.70
N ALA A 62 3.84 -5.07 -12.00
CA ALA A 62 2.50 -5.28 -12.54
C ALA A 62 1.76 -3.95 -12.80
N LEU A 63 1.83 -3.00 -11.86
CA LEU A 63 1.20 -1.68 -12.00
C LEU A 63 1.77 -0.89 -13.18
N LEU A 64 3.09 -0.82 -13.30
CA LEU A 64 3.75 -0.06 -14.36
C LEU A 64 3.50 -0.67 -15.74
N ALA A 65 3.54 -2.01 -15.85
CA ALA A 65 3.22 -2.70 -17.09
C ALA A 65 1.75 -2.46 -17.52
N ASP A 66 0.80 -2.55 -16.60
CA ASP A 66 -0.62 -2.26 -16.87
C ASP A 66 -0.82 -0.79 -17.28
N LEU A 67 -0.16 0.15 -16.61
CA LEU A 67 -0.19 1.57 -16.97
C LEU A 67 0.35 1.82 -18.37
N GLU A 68 1.53 1.30 -18.70
CA GLU A 68 2.15 1.43 -20.03
C GLU A 68 1.21 0.89 -21.12
N GLN A 69 0.65 -0.31 -20.90
CA GLN A 69 -0.29 -0.93 -21.83
C GLN A 69 -1.54 -0.06 -22.07
N ARG A 70 -2.12 0.50 -21.00
CA ARG A 70 -3.31 1.35 -21.10
C ARG A 70 -3.04 2.65 -21.83
N LEU A 71 -1.92 3.31 -21.56
CA LEU A 71 -1.53 4.54 -22.24
C LEU A 71 -1.26 4.27 -23.72
N ALA A 72 -0.61 3.15 -24.06
CA ALA A 72 -0.38 2.74 -25.45
C ALA A 72 -1.66 2.37 -26.21
N ALA A 73 -2.72 1.92 -25.52
CA ALA A 73 -4.02 1.68 -26.13
C ALA A 73 -4.73 2.98 -26.55
N GLY A 74 -4.43 4.10 -25.88
CA GLY A 74 -4.96 5.43 -26.18
C GLY A 74 -4.26 6.12 -27.36
N LYS A 75 -4.24 5.46 -28.53
CA LYS A 75 -3.42 5.79 -29.72
C LYS A 75 -3.58 7.20 -30.31
N ASP A 76 -4.58 7.96 -29.90
CA ASP A 76 -4.96 9.22 -30.55
C ASP A 76 -4.20 10.44 -30.00
N ARG A 77 -3.47 10.32 -28.88
CA ARG A 77 -2.73 11.43 -28.28
C ARG A 77 -1.45 10.95 -27.58
N PRO A 78 -0.39 11.76 -27.57
CA PRO A 78 0.77 11.49 -26.73
C PRO A 78 0.36 11.44 -25.25
N ALA A 79 0.97 10.53 -24.50
CA ALA A 79 0.67 10.28 -23.11
C ALA A 79 1.93 10.29 -22.26
N ARG A 80 1.87 10.97 -21.11
CA ARG A 80 2.96 11.02 -20.14
C ARG A 80 2.44 10.63 -18.76
N ALA A 81 3.16 9.77 -18.07
CA ALA A 81 2.85 9.39 -16.71
C ALA A 81 4.04 9.57 -15.77
N GLU A 82 3.78 10.13 -14.59
CA GLU A 82 4.70 10.16 -13.46
C GLU A 82 4.13 9.30 -12.33
N ALA A 83 4.83 8.21 -12.02
CA ALA A 83 4.43 7.20 -11.04
C ALA A 83 5.34 7.21 -9.83
N ARG A 84 4.78 7.50 -8.66
CA ARG A 84 5.47 7.38 -7.36
C ARG A 84 4.91 6.17 -6.62
N VAL A 85 5.71 5.14 -6.43
CA VAL A 85 5.31 3.90 -5.75
C VAL A 85 6.06 3.81 -4.44
N ALA A 86 5.36 3.61 -3.32
CA ALA A 86 6.01 3.49 -2.01
C ALA A 86 5.49 2.30 -1.21
N ARG A 87 6.36 1.66 -0.43
CA ARG A 87 5.98 0.62 0.53
C ARG A 87 5.78 1.19 1.94
N ILE A 88 4.76 0.68 2.63
CA ILE A 88 4.54 0.84 4.07
C ILE A 88 4.52 -0.56 4.68
N PRO A 89 5.55 -0.97 5.42
CA PRO A 89 5.54 -2.26 6.09
C PRO A 89 4.50 -2.28 7.22
N LEU A 90 4.12 -3.47 7.71
CA LEU A 90 3.33 -3.55 8.94
C LEU A 90 4.15 -3.08 10.15
N VAL A 91 5.42 -3.49 10.20
CA VAL A 91 6.35 -3.25 11.29
C VAL A 91 7.59 -2.53 10.76
N ALA A 92 7.95 -1.41 11.37
CA ALA A 92 9.18 -0.70 11.08
C ALA A 92 10.41 -1.53 11.48
N SER A 93 11.56 -1.25 10.85
CA SER A 93 12.84 -1.89 11.20
C SER A 93 13.33 -1.54 12.62
N GLY A 94 12.76 -0.51 13.24
CA GLY A 94 13.04 -0.09 14.62
C GLY A 94 11.98 0.88 15.13
N ASP A 95 12.31 1.64 16.18
CA ASP A 95 11.37 2.59 16.82
C ASP A 95 11.59 4.05 16.36
N ALA A 96 12.45 4.27 15.37
CA ALA A 96 12.65 5.60 14.79
C ALA A 96 11.41 6.04 13.98
N PRO A 97 11.12 7.35 13.89
CA PRO A 97 10.00 7.85 13.07
C PRO A 97 10.11 7.37 11.62
N PHE A 98 8.99 6.90 11.08
CA PHE A 98 8.95 6.44 9.70
C PHE A 98 9.11 7.63 8.74
N PRO A 99 9.91 7.51 7.66
CA PRO A 99 10.09 8.59 6.71
C PRO A 99 8.77 9.03 6.06
N ALA A 100 8.69 10.33 5.71
CA ALA A 100 7.53 10.86 5.03
C ALA A 100 7.33 10.20 3.65
N LEU A 101 6.09 9.79 3.38
CA LEU A 101 5.68 9.24 2.10
C LEU A 101 5.65 10.31 1.01
N PRO A 102 5.72 9.91 -0.28
CA PRO A 102 5.53 10.86 -1.37
C PRO A 102 4.16 11.53 -1.23
N ALA A 103 4.12 12.83 -1.50
CA ALA A 103 2.87 13.58 -1.50
C ALA A 103 1.92 13.01 -2.58
N PRO A 104 0.59 13.02 -2.36
CA PRO A 104 -0.36 12.72 -3.42
C PRO A 104 -0.18 13.70 -4.60
N PRO A 105 -0.63 13.34 -5.81
CA PRO A 105 -0.66 14.26 -6.93
C PRO A 105 -1.57 15.46 -6.63
N ASP A 106 -1.23 16.62 -7.18
CA ASP A 106 -2.09 17.79 -7.11
C ASP A 106 -3.38 17.54 -7.91
N ALA A 107 -4.53 17.80 -7.29
CA ALA A 107 -5.84 17.64 -7.90
C ALA A 107 -6.28 18.90 -8.67
N GLU A 108 -5.63 20.05 -8.46
CA GLU A 108 -6.02 21.29 -9.09
C GLU A 108 -5.89 21.20 -10.62
N GLY A 109 -6.96 21.56 -11.32
CA GLY A 109 -7.04 21.50 -12.78
C GLY A 109 -7.01 20.09 -13.38
N ALA A 110 -7.22 19.03 -12.59
CA ALA A 110 -7.37 17.68 -13.11
C ALA A 110 -8.78 17.45 -13.67
N ASP A 111 -8.90 16.82 -14.85
CA ASP A 111 -10.19 16.42 -15.42
C ASP A 111 -10.78 15.21 -14.68
N CYS A 112 -9.92 14.39 -14.09
CA CYS A 112 -10.33 13.25 -13.30
C CYS A 112 -9.33 12.99 -12.17
N THR A 113 -9.86 12.71 -10.98
CA THR A 113 -9.07 12.34 -9.81
C THR A 113 -9.57 11.04 -9.22
N VAL A 114 -8.65 10.23 -8.70
CA VAL A 114 -8.98 9.09 -7.83
C VAL A 114 -8.27 9.28 -6.52
N GLU A 115 -8.99 9.09 -5.42
CA GLU A 115 -8.43 9.05 -4.07
C GLU A 115 -8.82 7.74 -3.40
N SER A 116 -7.82 6.95 -3.01
CA SER A 116 -8.00 5.71 -2.27
C SER A 116 -6.82 5.43 -1.35
N PRO A 117 -6.95 4.51 -0.37
CA PRO A 117 -5.83 4.10 0.49
C PRO A 117 -4.62 3.55 -0.28
N TRP A 118 -4.87 2.90 -1.43
CA TRP A 118 -3.84 2.24 -2.24
C TRP A 118 -3.28 3.15 -3.34
N LEU A 119 -4.07 4.12 -3.81
CA LEU A 119 -3.74 4.92 -4.99
C LEU A 119 -4.38 6.30 -4.94
N ALA A 120 -3.59 7.32 -5.27
CA ALA A 120 -4.06 8.66 -5.59
C ALA A 120 -3.63 9.01 -7.02
N LEU A 121 -4.55 9.56 -7.80
CA LEU A 121 -4.38 9.81 -9.24
C LEU A 121 -4.93 11.19 -9.60
N ALA A 122 -4.22 11.89 -10.46
CA ALA A 122 -4.71 13.05 -11.18
C ALA A 122 -4.45 12.86 -12.68
N VAL A 123 -5.49 13.00 -13.49
CA VAL A 123 -5.42 12.92 -14.95
C VAL A 123 -5.81 14.26 -15.55
N ARG A 124 -4.96 14.76 -16.44
CA ARG A 124 -5.14 16.01 -17.20
C ARG A 124 -5.09 15.71 -18.70
N ARG A 125 -5.99 16.31 -19.45
CA ARG A 125 -6.17 16.17 -20.89
C ARG A 125 -6.24 17.55 -21.47
N ASP A 126 -5.27 17.87 -22.30
CA ASP A 126 -5.24 19.14 -23.02
C ASP A 126 -4.90 18.89 -24.49
N GLU A 127 -4.64 19.98 -25.21
CA GLU A 127 -4.22 19.95 -26.61
C GLU A 127 -2.85 19.29 -26.81
N THR A 128 -2.01 19.26 -25.76
CA THR A 128 -0.66 18.69 -25.78
C THR A 128 -0.64 17.20 -25.48
N GLY A 129 -1.74 16.64 -24.95
CA GLY A 129 -1.93 15.20 -24.77
C GLY A 129 -2.58 14.83 -23.45
N LEU A 130 -2.27 13.62 -23.00
CA LEU A 130 -2.69 13.06 -21.72
C LEU A 130 -1.52 13.13 -20.73
N ARG A 131 -1.73 13.75 -19.57
CA ARG A 131 -0.81 13.71 -18.44
C ARG A 131 -1.45 12.99 -17.26
N LEU A 132 -0.70 12.07 -16.67
CA LEU A 132 -1.11 11.29 -15.52
C LEU A 132 -0.07 11.42 -14.41
N ASP A 133 -0.48 11.89 -13.24
CA ASP A 133 0.37 11.91 -12.04
C ASP A 133 -0.25 10.95 -11.02
N LEU A 134 0.50 9.93 -10.58
CA LEU A 134 0.00 8.94 -9.63
C LEU A 134 0.93 8.77 -8.42
N ARG A 135 0.30 8.44 -7.29
CA ARG A 135 0.94 7.88 -6.10
C ARG A 135 0.29 6.54 -5.79
N ALA A 136 1.05 5.45 -5.80
CA ALA A 136 0.60 4.13 -5.39
C ALA A 136 1.31 3.71 -4.09
N LEU A 137 0.55 3.13 -3.15
CA LEU A 137 1.04 2.70 -1.86
C LEU A 137 0.85 1.19 -1.71
N TRP A 138 1.97 0.46 -1.61
CA TRP A 138 1.98 -0.92 -1.17
C TRP A 138 2.01 -0.94 0.37
N SER A 139 0.82 -0.95 1.00
CA SER A 139 0.68 -0.93 2.45
C SER A 139 0.29 -2.30 2.99
N GLU A 140 1.19 -2.96 3.71
CA GLU A 140 0.91 -4.23 4.37
C GLU A 140 -0.20 -4.09 5.42
N ARG A 141 -0.26 -2.92 6.09
CA ARG A 141 -1.33 -2.57 7.04
C ARG A 141 -2.69 -2.51 6.37
N GLN A 142 -2.78 -1.82 5.24
CA GLN A 142 -4.03 -1.74 4.48
C GLN A 142 -4.42 -3.12 3.94
N ALA A 143 -3.47 -3.90 3.46
CA ALA A 143 -3.74 -5.24 2.95
C ALA A 143 -4.37 -6.16 4.01
N LEU A 144 -3.85 -6.12 5.24
CA LEU A 144 -4.42 -6.86 6.37
C LEU A 144 -5.77 -6.31 6.81
N LEU A 145 -5.96 -4.98 6.82
CA LEU A 145 -7.24 -4.35 7.15
C LEU A 145 -8.33 -4.76 6.15
N ASP A 146 -8.00 -4.78 4.87
CA ASP A 146 -8.92 -5.20 3.81
C ASP A 146 -9.31 -6.67 3.97
N LEU A 147 -8.36 -7.56 4.28
CA LEU A 147 -8.65 -8.96 4.60
C LEU A 147 -9.54 -9.09 5.84
N ALA A 148 -9.24 -8.34 6.90
CA ALA A 148 -10.06 -8.31 8.10
C ALA A 148 -11.51 -7.90 7.81
N ALA A 149 -11.68 -6.94 6.92
CA ALA A 149 -13.00 -6.45 6.55
C ALA A 149 -13.70 -7.34 5.50
N LEU A 150 -12.96 -8.17 4.77
CA LEU A 150 -13.53 -9.18 3.88
C LEU A 150 -13.98 -10.43 4.65
N ASP A 151 -13.28 -10.78 5.73
CA ASP A 151 -13.58 -11.93 6.59
C ASP A 151 -14.63 -11.63 7.66
N SER A 152 -14.80 -10.35 8.02
CA SER A 152 -15.79 -9.91 8.99
C SER A 152 -16.96 -9.18 8.33
N GLU A 153 -18.15 -9.31 8.91
CA GLU A 153 -19.30 -8.45 8.58
C GLU A 153 -19.30 -7.14 9.39
N ALA A 154 -18.28 -6.94 10.23
CA ALA A 154 -18.18 -5.78 11.10
C ALA A 154 -17.71 -4.54 10.32
N PRO A 155 -18.23 -3.35 10.65
CA PRO A 155 -17.75 -2.11 10.05
C PRO A 155 -16.32 -1.84 10.55
N LEU A 156 -15.35 -1.98 9.65
CA LEU A 156 -13.95 -1.60 9.89
C LEU A 156 -13.63 -0.24 9.27
N PRO A 157 -12.57 0.44 9.74
CA PRO A 157 -12.05 1.63 9.07
C PRO A 157 -11.77 1.37 7.59
N THR A 158 -11.97 2.40 6.77
CA THR A 158 -11.70 2.37 5.33
C THR A 158 -10.20 2.42 5.02
N ALA A 159 -9.45 3.19 5.80
CA ALA A 159 -8.02 3.35 5.64
C ALA A 159 -7.26 2.94 6.91
N ALA A 160 -6.20 2.15 6.73
CA ALA A 160 -5.20 1.90 7.75
C ALA A 160 -4.33 3.16 7.95
N PRO A 161 -3.75 3.35 9.14
CA PRO A 161 -2.73 4.38 9.35
C PRO A 161 -1.58 4.22 8.35
N GLN A 162 -1.09 5.33 7.79
CA GLN A 162 0.03 5.36 6.84
C GLN A 162 1.40 5.29 7.53
N GLU A 163 1.42 4.91 8.80
CA GLU A 163 2.61 4.68 9.60
C GLU A 163 2.67 3.21 10.01
N PRO A 164 3.84 2.55 9.85
CA PRO A 164 4.04 1.21 10.38
C PRO A 164 3.95 1.21 11.90
N LEU A 165 3.64 0.07 12.49
CA LEU A 165 3.87 -0.15 13.91
C LEU A 165 5.37 -0.10 14.20
N THR A 166 5.77 0.48 15.32
CA THR A 166 7.15 0.32 15.78
C THR A 166 7.42 -1.13 16.18
N ARG A 167 8.69 -1.53 16.20
CA ARG A 167 9.06 -2.90 16.59
C ARG A 167 8.60 -3.22 18.01
N SER A 168 8.74 -2.26 18.92
CA SER A 168 8.32 -2.39 20.32
C SER A 168 6.80 -2.51 20.48
N GLU A 169 6.02 -1.69 19.76
CA GLU A 169 4.55 -1.79 19.76
C GLU A 169 4.07 -3.14 19.25
N PHE A 170 4.60 -3.60 18.12
CA PHE A 170 4.21 -4.89 17.55
C PHE A 170 4.50 -6.06 18.50
N ALA A 171 5.70 -6.08 19.11
CA ALA A 171 6.08 -7.11 20.08
C ALA A 171 5.18 -7.08 21.32
N ALA A 172 4.84 -5.89 21.84
CA ALA A 172 3.95 -5.74 22.99
C ALA A 172 2.53 -6.25 22.69
N MET A 173 2.00 -5.95 21.50
CA MET A 173 0.69 -6.43 21.06
C MET A 173 0.68 -7.95 20.86
N ALA A 174 1.73 -8.51 20.24
CA ALA A 174 1.89 -9.95 20.05
C ALA A 174 1.97 -10.69 21.39
N GLU A 175 2.68 -10.13 22.37
CA GLU A 175 2.77 -10.71 23.71
C GLU A 175 1.43 -10.64 24.47
N ALA A 176 0.67 -9.54 24.34
CA ALA A 176 -0.68 -9.46 24.88
C ALA A 176 -1.59 -10.53 24.27
N TRP A 177 -1.53 -10.73 22.95
CA TRP A 177 -2.24 -11.80 22.25
C TRP A 177 -1.89 -13.18 22.77
N ARG A 178 -0.59 -13.46 22.86
CA ARG A 178 -0.10 -14.74 23.35
C ARG A 178 -0.60 -15.03 24.77
N ARG A 179 -0.60 -14.05 25.67
CA ARG A 179 -1.02 -14.25 27.06
C ARG A 179 -2.53 -14.48 27.19
N GLU A 180 -3.34 -13.64 26.56
CA GLU A 180 -4.80 -13.69 26.75
C GLU A 180 -5.48 -14.70 25.83
N ALA A 181 -5.19 -14.66 24.52
CA ALA A 181 -5.88 -15.50 23.53
C ALA A 181 -5.34 -16.94 23.50
N MET A 182 -4.04 -17.14 23.71
CA MET A 182 -3.44 -18.49 23.71
C MET A 182 -3.17 -19.04 25.12
N GLY A 183 -2.76 -18.17 26.04
CA GLY A 183 -2.37 -18.55 27.41
C GLY A 183 -3.52 -18.65 28.39
N GLY A 184 -4.72 -18.13 28.03
CA GLY A 184 -5.89 -18.11 28.90
C GLY A 184 -5.77 -17.16 30.08
N GLU A 185 -4.83 -16.20 30.04
CA GLU A 185 -4.76 -15.12 31.03
C GLU A 185 -6.07 -14.30 30.92
N ALA A 186 -6.75 -14.11 32.05
CA ALA A 186 -7.97 -13.32 32.08
C ALA A 186 -7.64 -11.87 31.65
N PRO A 187 -8.50 -11.23 30.83
CA PRO A 187 -8.32 -9.83 30.53
C PRO A 187 -8.41 -8.99 31.81
N PRO A 188 -7.82 -7.78 31.84
CA PRO A 188 -8.04 -6.85 32.94
C PRO A 188 -9.54 -6.66 33.22
N GLU A 189 -9.92 -6.52 34.48
CA GLU A 189 -11.33 -6.40 34.86
C GLU A 189 -12.00 -5.24 34.11
N GLY A 190 -13.12 -5.54 33.43
CA GLY A 190 -13.87 -4.57 32.62
C GLY A 190 -13.24 -4.20 31.27
N ALA A 191 -12.10 -4.79 30.89
CA ALA A 191 -11.52 -4.57 29.57
C ALA A 191 -12.33 -5.29 28.47
N PRO A 192 -12.53 -4.66 27.30
CA PRO A 192 -13.14 -5.34 26.15
C PRO A 192 -12.23 -6.48 25.65
N PRO A 193 -12.78 -7.42 24.85
CA PRO A 193 -12.02 -8.49 24.23
C PRO A 193 -10.74 -7.96 23.56
N LEU A 194 -9.65 -8.71 23.66
CA LEU A 194 -8.35 -8.25 23.15
C LEU A 194 -8.41 -7.85 21.66
N ALA A 195 -9.18 -8.57 20.85
CA ALA A 195 -9.36 -8.26 19.42
C ALA A 195 -9.92 -6.85 19.18
N GLU A 196 -10.69 -6.29 20.12
CA GLU A 196 -11.24 -4.93 20.03
C GLU A 196 -10.26 -3.86 20.56
N ARG A 197 -9.24 -4.27 21.31
CA ARG A 197 -8.19 -3.38 21.85
C ARG A 197 -7.00 -3.22 20.92
N LEU A 198 -6.83 -4.15 19.97
CA LEU A 198 -5.75 -4.14 19.00
C LEU A 198 -6.19 -3.44 17.71
N PRO A 199 -5.24 -2.85 16.95
CA PRO A 199 -5.50 -2.44 15.57
C PRO A 199 -6.08 -3.63 14.76
N PRO A 200 -7.16 -3.45 13.97
CA PRO A 200 -7.82 -4.56 13.28
C PRO A 200 -6.90 -5.36 12.34
N ASP A 201 -5.95 -4.69 11.69
CA ASP A 201 -4.91 -5.30 10.86
C ASP A 201 -4.00 -6.23 11.66
N ALA A 202 -3.54 -5.79 12.84
CA ALA A 202 -2.73 -6.62 13.74
C ALA A 202 -3.55 -7.77 14.35
N ALA A 203 -4.78 -7.49 14.80
CA ALA A 203 -5.67 -8.50 15.36
C ALA A 203 -5.96 -9.63 14.37
N TRP A 204 -6.24 -9.27 13.11
CA TRP A 204 -6.46 -10.26 12.05
C TRP A 204 -5.21 -11.09 11.79
N LEU A 205 -4.03 -10.46 11.69
CA LEU A 205 -2.77 -11.20 11.51
C LEU A 205 -2.54 -12.17 12.66
N PHE A 206 -2.72 -11.73 13.91
CA PHE A 206 -2.49 -12.59 15.07
C PHE A 206 -3.50 -13.74 15.15
N ALA A 207 -4.75 -13.54 14.75
CA ALA A 207 -5.73 -14.62 14.67
C ALA A 207 -5.36 -15.70 13.63
N HIS A 208 -4.70 -15.30 12.54
CA HIS A 208 -4.35 -16.19 11.43
C HIS A 208 -2.88 -16.67 11.43
N ALA A 209 -2.06 -16.17 12.34
CA ALA A 209 -0.68 -16.63 12.49
C ALA A 209 -0.60 -18.04 13.13
N PRO A 210 0.44 -18.82 12.85
CA PRO A 210 0.67 -20.09 13.55
C PRO A 210 0.80 -19.88 15.06
N GLN A 211 -0.11 -20.50 15.83
CA GLN A 211 -0.19 -20.39 17.29
C GLN A 211 0.79 -21.33 18.01
N ALA A 212 2.03 -21.43 17.51
CA ALA A 212 3.02 -22.33 18.10
C ALA A 212 3.48 -21.83 19.47
N GLY A 213 3.31 -22.64 20.52
CA GLY A 213 3.78 -22.31 21.88
C GLY A 213 5.31 -22.36 22.08
N ARG A 214 6.10 -22.60 21.02
CA ARG A 214 7.57 -22.70 21.09
C ARG A 214 8.20 -21.45 20.46
N GLY A 215 8.58 -20.49 21.30
CA GLY A 215 9.30 -19.27 20.92
C GLY A 215 8.45 -17.99 20.98
N PRO A 216 9.03 -16.83 20.64
CA PRO A 216 8.32 -15.55 20.58
C PRO A 216 7.24 -15.56 19.48
N PHE A 217 6.01 -15.17 19.84
CA PHE A 217 4.86 -15.21 18.91
C PHE A 217 4.96 -14.15 17.79
N ASP A 218 5.58 -13.00 18.08
CA ASP A 218 5.82 -11.93 17.09
C ASP A 218 6.59 -12.44 15.86
N LEU A 219 7.61 -13.29 16.06
CA LEU A 219 8.37 -13.89 14.96
C LEU A 219 7.50 -14.83 14.11
N GLY A 220 6.55 -15.53 14.73
CA GLY A 220 5.57 -16.39 14.06
C GLY A 220 4.62 -15.57 13.19
N ALA A 221 4.09 -14.47 13.74
CA ALA A 221 3.23 -13.53 13.03
C ALA A 221 3.95 -12.88 11.84
N GLU A 222 5.20 -12.44 12.00
CA GLU A 222 6.02 -11.94 10.90
C GLU A 222 6.33 -13.00 9.85
N GLY A 223 6.51 -14.25 10.27
CA GLY A 223 6.63 -15.38 9.35
C GLY A 223 5.37 -15.58 8.51
N ALA A 224 4.18 -15.47 9.12
CA ALA A 224 2.90 -15.53 8.42
C ALA A 224 2.76 -14.37 7.43
N LEU A 225 3.06 -13.15 7.87
CA LEU A 225 3.02 -11.95 7.04
C LEU A 225 3.91 -12.08 5.79
N ARG A 226 5.16 -12.51 5.96
CA ARG A 226 6.11 -12.69 4.84
C ARG A 226 5.65 -13.70 3.78
N ARG A 227 4.82 -14.68 4.16
CA ARG A 227 4.22 -15.63 3.22
C ARG A 227 2.98 -15.06 2.54
N LEU A 228 2.20 -14.27 3.29
CA LEU A 228 0.94 -13.70 2.84
C LEU A 228 1.13 -12.55 1.85
N VAL A 229 1.94 -11.56 2.22
CA VAL A 229 2.11 -10.27 1.53
C VAL A 229 2.48 -10.44 0.04
N PRO A 230 3.44 -11.30 -0.35
CA PRO A 230 3.77 -11.50 -1.77
C PRO A 230 2.61 -12.06 -2.61
N ARG A 231 1.69 -12.84 -2.02
CA ARG A 231 0.54 -13.43 -2.73
C ARG A 231 -0.52 -12.38 -3.07
N LEU A 232 -0.60 -11.33 -2.26
CA LEU A 232 -1.57 -10.25 -2.43
C LEU A 232 -1.13 -9.20 -3.45
N ALA A 233 0.18 -9.05 -3.68
CA ALA A 233 0.72 -7.99 -4.53
C ALA A 233 0.09 -7.94 -5.94
N PRO A 234 -0.15 -9.06 -6.65
CA PRO A 234 -0.82 -9.04 -7.95
C PRO A 234 -2.28 -8.55 -7.87
N ASP A 235 -3.03 -8.96 -6.85
CA ASP A 235 -4.43 -8.58 -6.67
C ASP A 235 -4.55 -7.07 -6.44
N TYR A 236 -3.68 -6.49 -5.62
CA TYR A 236 -3.64 -5.04 -5.39
C TYR A 236 -3.14 -4.26 -6.60
N ALA A 237 -2.23 -4.80 -7.39
CA ALA A 237 -1.84 -4.18 -8.66
C ALA A 237 -3.02 -4.15 -9.64
N ALA A 238 -3.81 -5.23 -9.70
CA ALA A 238 -5.03 -5.28 -10.50
C ALA A 238 -6.09 -4.27 -10.00
N LEU A 239 -6.28 -4.14 -8.68
CA LEU A 239 -7.14 -3.12 -8.08
C LEU A 239 -6.69 -1.70 -8.47
N ALA A 240 -5.39 -1.41 -8.38
CA ALA A 240 -4.84 -0.12 -8.79
C ALA A 240 -5.04 0.15 -10.29
N GLY A 241 -4.86 -0.86 -11.15
CA GLY A 241 -5.15 -0.78 -12.59
C GLY A 241 -6.63 -0.52 -12.89
N ALA A 242 -7.54 -1.16 -12.15
CA ALA A 242 -8.99 -0.91 -12.24
C ALA A 242 -9.33 0.54 -11.86
N LEU A 243 -8.74 1.08 -10.79
CA LEU A 243 -8.89 2.47 -10.38
C LEU A 243 -8.36 3.45 -11.44
N ILE A 244 -7.19 3.17 -12.05
CA ILE A 244 -6.66 3.98 -13.16
C ILE A 244 -7.62 3.99 -14.34
N SER A 245 -8.22 2.84 -14.66
CA SER A 245 -9.17 2.69 -15.76
C SER A 245 -10.39 3.59 -15.63
N ARG A 246 -10.84 3.86 -14.39
CA ARG A 246 -11.96 4.77 -14.11
C ARG A 246 -11.70 6.15 -14.67
N CYS A 247 -10.47 6.65 -14.53
CA CYS A 247 -10.11 7.95 -15.08
C CYS A 247 -9.73 7.91 -16.55
N LEU A 248 -9.25 6.79 -17.09
CA LEU A 248 -8.83 6.70 -18.49
C LEU A 248 -9.98 6.44 -19.47
N GLY A 249 -11.15 5.96 -19.01
CA GLY A 249 -12.34 5.76 -19.84
C GLY A 249 -12.93 7.06 -20.39
N GLY A 250 -13.65 6.98 -21.53
CA GLY A 250 -14.20 8.12 -22.29
C GLY A 250 -15.29 8.96 -21.60
N GLY A 251 -15.56 8.72 -20.32
CA GLY A 251 -16.48 9.50 -19.47
C GLY A 251 -15.98 9.63 -18.03
N GLY A 252 -14.66 9.58 -17.84
CA GLY A 252 -13.93 9.39 -16.58
C GLY A 252 -14.71 9.73 -15.30
N GLU A 253 -15.20 8.70 -14.61
CA GLU A 253 -15.85 8.86 -13.32
C GLU A 253 -14.80 8.70 -12.21
N GLY A 254 -14.09 9.79 -11.96
CA GLY A 254 -13.24 9.91 -10.78
C GLY A 254 -14.03 9.77 -9.49
N GLY A 255 -13.34 9.77 -8.36
CA GLY A 255 -14.00 9.70 -7.06
C GLY A 255 -13.10 9.23 -5.94
N ARG A 256 -13.73 9.10 -4.77
CA ARG A 256 -13.10 8.57 -3.57
C ARG A 256 -13.54 7.13 -3.36
N PHE A 257 -12.57 6.25 -3.18
CA PHE A 257 -12.78 4.82 -2.95
C PHE A 257 -12.15 4.49 -1.61
N GLY A 258 -12.96 4.05 -0.68
CA GLY A 258 -12.57 3.95 0.72
C GLY A 258 -12.35 2.53 1.19
N GLY A 259 -13.07 1.53 0.64
CA GLY A 259 -13.19 0.30 1.40
C GLY A 259 -13.34 -1.00 0.62
N PRO A 260 -13.44 -2.12 1.37
CA PRO A 260 -13.54 -3.47 0.81
C PRO A 260 -14.75 -3.69 -0.10
N LEU A 261 -15.83 -2.93 0.12
CA LEU A 261 -17.00 -2.93 -0.77
C LEU A 261 -16.64 -2.34 -2.15
N ASP A 262 -15.82 -1.30 -2.18
CA ASP A 262 -15.27 -0.75 -3.43
C ASP A 262 -14.31 -1.77 -4.07
N ILE A 263 -13.50 -2.49 -3.26
CA ILE A 263 -12.62 -3.56 -3.76
C ILE A 263 -13.43 -4.64 -4.48
N ARG A 264 -14.51 -5.16 -3.88
CA ARG A 264 -15.34 -6.20 -4.52
C ARG A 264 -15.98 -5.70 -5.82
N ALA A 265 -16.42 -4.45 -5.85
CA ALA A 265 -17.00 -3.84 -7.05
C ALA A 265 -15.97 -3.63 -8.17
N LEU A 266 -14.71 -3.32 -7.82
CA LEU A 266 -13.65 -2.96 -8.77
C LEU A 266 -12.78 -4.14 -9.21
N ALA A 267 -12.43 -5.04 -8.30
CA ALA A 267 -11.51 -6.15 -8.52
C ALA A 267 -12.21 -7.52 -8.66
N GLY A 268 -13.54 -7.56 -8.49
CA GLY A 268 -14.35 -8.75 -8.68
C GLY A 268 -14.48 -9.64 -7.43
N PRO A 269 -15.30 -10.71 -7.52
CA PRO A 269 -15.62 -11.57 -6.38
C PRO A 269 -14.42 -12.41 -5.91
N ASP A 270 -13.44 -12.64 -6.79
CA ASP A 270 -12.28 -13.49 -6.54
C ASP A 270 -11.09 -12.75 -5.91
N PHE A 271 -11.22 -11.45 -5.61
CA PHE A 271 -10.16 -10.70 -4.93
C PHE A 271 -9.78 -11.36 -3.59
N GLY A 272 -8.49 -11.64 -3.41
CA GLY A 272 -7.98 -12.33 -2.23
C GLY A 272 -8.39 -13.80 -2.12
N ALA A 273 -8.99 -14.40 -3.15
CA ALA A 273 -9.32 -15.84 -3.15
C ALA A 273 -8.06 -16.69 -3.00
N SER A 274 -6.94 -16.23 -3.58
CA SER A 274 -5.61 -16.82 -3.45
C SER A 274 -5.11 -16.86 -2.00
N VAL A 275 -5.66 -16.04 -1.10
CA VAL A 275 -5.31 -15.99 0.33
C VAL A 275 -6.28 -16.77 1.19
N ARG A 276 -7.57 -16.77 0.86
CA ARG A 276 -8.61 -17.49 1.61
C ARG A 276 -8.49 -19.02 1.50
N ASN A 277 -7.97 -19.52 0.38
CA ASN A 277 -7.69 -20.94 0.16
C ASN A 277 -6.19 -21.16 -0.07
N PRO A 278 -5.37 -21.20 0.98
CA PRO A 278 -3.97 -21.57 0.86
C PRO A 278 -3.88 -23.09 0.73
N ASP A 279 -3.98 -23.60 -0.52
CA ASP A 279 -3.54 -24.96 -0.84
C ASP A 279 -2.04 -25.15 -0.51
#